data_AF-A0A2R6BLI8-F1
#
_entry.id   AF-A0A2R6BLI8-F1
#
_cell.length_a   1.000
_cell.length_b   1.000
_cell.length_c   1.000
_cell.angle_alpha   90.00
_cell.angle_beta   90.00
_cell.angle_gamma   90.00
#
_symmetry.space_group_name_H-M   'P 1'
#
loop_
_entity.id
_entity.type
_entity.pdbx_description
1 polymer ?
#
loop_
_entity_poly.entity_id
_entity_poly.type
_entity_poly.pdbx_seq_one_letter_code
_entity_poly.pdbx_strand_id
1 'polypeptide(L)'
;MNKKFYSEIMDPIHGYISFTEIERKIIDTETFQRLHRLKQLGMAFVVYPGGIHTRFSHSIGAMHLAGLSAQKLIEDGRSIII
;
A
#
# COMPACT_ATOMS: atom_id res chain seq x y z
N MET A 1 -12.66 14.78 -6.89
CA MET A 1 -12.16 15.13 -5.54
C MET A 1 -10.66 15.27 -5.66
N ASN A 2 -10.11 16.43 -5.33
CA ASN A 2 -8.67 16.67 -5.46
C ASN A 2 -7.96 15.94 -4.31
N LYS A 3 -7.35 14.77 -4.57
CA LYS A 3 -6.58 14.05 -3.55
C LYS A 3 -5.32 14.85 -3.27
N LYS A 4 -5.22 15.45 -2.08
CA LYS A 4 -3.99 16.06 -1.61
C LYS A 4 -3.12 14.97 -0.98
N PHE A 5 -2.02 14.64 -1.65
CA PHE A 5 -1.03 13.73 -1.11
C PHE A 5 -0.21 14.42 -0.02
N TYR A 6 0.11 13.65 1.02
CA TYR A 6 0.92 14.09 2.14
C TYR A 6 2.42 13.86 1.85
N SER A 7 2.76 12.64 1.45
CA SER A 7 4.13 12.23 1.12
C SER A 7 4.10 10.92 0.31
N GLU A 8 5.27 10.33 0.09
CA GLU A 8 5.47 9.14 -0.72
C GLU A 8 6.38 8.13 -0.02
N ILE A 9 6.12 6.85 -0.25
CA ILE A 9 6.98 5.73 0.19
C ILE A 9 7.52 5.03 -1.05
N MET A 10 8.84 4.79 -1.10
CA MET A 10 9.45 3.98 -2.15
C MET A 10 9.17 2.50 -1.89
N ASP A 11 8.44 1.87 -2.80
CA ASP A 11 8.18 0.44 -2.85
C ASP A 11 8.92 -0.20 -4.04
N PRO A 12 9.61 -1.34 -3.84
CA PRO A 12 10.40 -1.97 -4.90
C PRO A 12 9.55 -2.58 -6.04
N ILE A 13 8.25 -2.78 -5.85
CA ILE A 13 7.34 -3.36 -6.86
C ILE A 13 6.58 -2.26 -7.60
N HIS A 14 6.08 -1.26 -6.87
CA HIS A 14 5.19 -0.22 -7.41
C HIS A 14 5.86 1.15 -7.59
N GLY A 15 7.14 1.31 -7.20
CA GLY A 15 7.82 2.60 -7.23
C GLY A 15 7.35 3.52 -6.10
N TYR A 16 7.22 4.81 -6.36
CA TYR A 16 6.72 5.76 -5.37
C TYR A 16 5.21 5.62 -5.18
N ILE A 17 4.81 5.23 -3.98
CA ILE A 17 3.41 5.17 -3.55
C ILE A 17 3.10 6.42 -2.74
N SER A 18 2.29 7.31 -3.32
CA SER A 18 1.79 8.50 -2.62
C SER A 18 0.61 8.15 -1.71
N PHE A 19 0.54 8.77 -0.53
CA PHE A 19 -0.53 8.56 0.44
C PHE A 19 -1.05 9.89 0.99
N THR A 20 -2.31 9.91 1.38
CA THR A 20 -3.05 11.06 1.92
C THR A 20 -2.82 11.23 3.42
N GLU A 21 -3.26 12.36 3.97
CA GLU A 21 -3.16 12.61 5.42
C GLU A 21 -3.99 11.60 6.26
N ILE A 22 -5.11 11.10 5.73
CA ILE A 22 -5.93 10.09 6.41
C ILE A 22 -5.20 8.75 6.44
N GLU A 23 -4.64 8.32 5.32
CA GLU A 23 -3.84 7.09 5.22
C GLU A 23 -2.61 7.18 6.14
N ARG A 24 -1.93 8.34 6.19
CA ARG A 24 -0.83 8.59 7.13
C ARG A 24 -1.24 8.32 8.58
N LYS A 25 -2.39 8.86 9.02
CA LYS A 25 -2.85 8.69 10.41
C LYS A 25 -3.01 7.22 10.79
N ILE A 26 -3.32 6.35 9.83
CA ILE A 26 -3.41 4.90 10.04
C ILE A 26 -2.01 4.27 9.99
N ILE A 27 -1.20 4.62 8.98
CA ILE A 27 0.16 4.09 8.79
C ILE A 27 1.04 4.36 10.02
N ASP A 28 0.91 5.54 10.63
CA ASP A 28 1.73 5.98 11.78
C ASP A 28 1.26 5.38 13.12
N THR A 29 0.17 4.60 13.16
CA THR A 29 -0.26 3.93 14.38
C THR A 29 0.69 2.80 14.77
N GLU A 30 0.87 2.58 16.08
CA GLU A 30 1.69 1.47 16.56
C GLU A 30 1.21 0.10 16.06
N THR A 31 -0.10 -0.08 15.91
CA THR A 31 -0.72 -1.31 15.43
C THR A 31 -0.34 -1.60 13.99
N PHE A 32 -0.26 -0.58 13.12
CA PHE A 32 0.19 -0.71 11.74
C PHE A 32 1.73 -0.79 11.64
N GLN A 33 2.47 0.02 12.41
CA GLN A 33 3.93 -0.03 12.47
C GLN A 33 4.47 -1.38 12.96
N ARG A 34 3.71 -2.13 13.77
CA ARG A 34 4.02 -3.53 14.14
C ARG A 34 4.27 -4.42 12.93
N LEU A 35 3.63 -4.15 11.79
CA LEU A 35 3.72 -4.97 10.58
C LEU A 35 5.15 -4.99 10.00
N HIS A 36 6.02 -4.03 10.34
CA HIS A 36 7.43 -4.06 9.96
C HIS A 36 8.17 -5.28 10.53
N ARG A 37 7.69 -5.85 11.63
CA ARG A 37 8.32 -7.01 12.30
C ARG A 37 7.73 -8.35 11.84
N LEU A 38 6.64 -8.33 11.07
CA LEU A 38 5.95 -9.54 10.64
C LEU A 38 6.38 -9.91 9.23
N LYS A 39 7.14 -11.00 9.10
CA LYS A 39 7.52 -11.54 7.79
C LYS A 39 6.29 -12.01 7.04
N GLN A 40 6.20 -11.68 5.75
CA GLN A 40 5.06 -12.05 4.92
C GLN A 40 4.89 -13.57 4.85
N LEU A 41 6.01 -14.28 4.65
CA LEU A 41 6.06 -15.74 4.45
C LEU A 41 6.45 -16.51 5.73
N GLY A 42 6.29 -15.90 6.91
CA GLY A 42 6.67 -16.55 8.18
C GLY A 42 8.15 -16.93 8.19
N MET A 43 8.45 -18.20 8.49
CA MET A 43 9.82 -18.73 8.57
C MET A 43 10.43 -19.12 7.22
N ALA A 44 9.73 -18.93 6.10
CA ALA A 44 10.23 -19.33 4.79
C ALA A 44 11.55 -18.64 4.41
N PHE A 45 11.87 -17.48 5.01
CA PHE A 45 13.16 -16.79 4.81
C PHE A 45 14.38 -17.63 5.19
N VAL A 46 14.21 -18.67 6.02
CA VAL A 46 15.29 -19.62 6.40
C VAL A 46 15.70 -20.50 5.22
N VAL A 47 14.76 -20.82 4.34
CA VAL A 47 15.01 -21.62 3.12
C VAL A 47 15.23 -20.71 1.91
N TYR A 48 14.49 -19.61 1.85
CA TYR A 48 14.52 -18.64 0.76
C TYR A 48 15.03 -17.28 1.26
N PRO A 49 16.34 -17.00 1.18
CA PRO A 49 16.92 -15.80 1.79
C PRO A 49 16.39 -14.47 1.21
N GLY A 50 15.76 -14.48 0.02
CA GLY A 50 15.05 -13.31 -0.54
C GLY A 50 13.66 -13.07 0.06
N GLY A 51 13.10 -14.03 0.80
CA GLY A 51 11.77 -13.97 1.44
C GLY A 51 11.69 -13.07 2.67
N ILE A 52 12.43 -11.95 2.68
CA ILE A 52 12.58 -11.06 3.84
C ILE A 52 11.53 -9.96 3.94
N HIS A 53 10.70 -9.81 2.91
CA HIS A 53 9.63 -8.82 2.85
C HIS A 53 8.64 -8.98 4.01
N THR A 54 8.04 -7.87 4.41
CA THR A 54 7.21 -7.78 5.62
C THR A 54 5.77 -7.51 5.25
N ARG A 55 4.86 -7.75 6.21
CA ARG A 55 3.45 -7.41 6.06
C ARG A 55 3.25 -5.91 5.87
N PHE A 56 4.15 -5.06 6.37
CA PHE A 56 4.07 -3.61 6.18
C PHE A 56 4.12 -3.22 4.70
N SER A 57 5.20 -3.60 4.00
CA SER A 57 5.36 -3.25 2.58
C SER A 57 4.24 -3.84 1.73
N HIS A 58 3.83 -5.06 2.04
CA HIS A 58 2.70 -5.70 1.36
C HIS A 58 1.38 -4.95 1.58
N SER A 59 1.08 -4.49 2.80
CA SER A 59 -0.12 -3.71 3.10
C SER A 59 -0.12 -2.34 2.41
N ILE A 60 1.03 -1.67 2.31
CA ILE A 60 1.18 -0.42 1.56
C ILE A 60 0.90 -0.66 0.06
N GLY A 61 1.47 -1.72 -0.53
CA GLY A 61 1.19 -2.09 -1.92
C GLY A 61 -0.29 -2.42 -2.17
N ALA A 62 -0.93 -3.15 -1.24
CA ALA A 62 -2.36 -3.46 -1.33
C ALA A 62 -3.24 -2.19 -1.27
N MET A 63 -2.91 -1.24 -0.39
CA MET A 63 -3.58 0.07 -0.31
C MET A 63 -3.47 0.83 -1.63
N HIS A 64 -2.26 0.86 -2.22
CA HIS A 64 -2.01 1.51 -3.50
C HIS A 64 -2.87 0.93 -4.63
N LEU A 65 -2.86 -0.40 -4.79
CA LEU A 65 -3.63 -1.09 -5.81
C LEU A 65 -5.14 -0.90 -5.61
N ALA A 66 -5.64 -0.98 -4.38
CA ALA A 66 -7.04 -0.72 -4.07
C ALA A 66 -7.46 0.71 -4.48
N GLY A 67 -6.60 1.69 -4.22
CA GLY A 67 -6.81 3.08 -4.63
C GLY A 67 -6.88 3.25 -6.15
N LEU A 68 -5.97 2.62 -6.90
CA LEU A 68 -5.96 2.62 -8.36
C LEU A 68 -7.20 1.93 -8.94
N SER A 69 -7.56 0.75 -8.42
CA SER A 69 -8.75 0.02 -8.86
C SER A 69 -10.02 0.82 -8.63
N ALA A 70 -10.18 1.43 -7.45
CA ALA A 70 -11.34 2.27 -7.15
C ALA A 70 -11.43 3.49 -8.08
N GLN A 71 -10.30 4.15 -8.37
CA GLN A 71 -10.26 5.27 -9.30
C GLN A 71 -10.68 4.81 -10.71
N LYS A 72 -10.14 3.69 -11.19
CA LYS A 72 -10.46 3.16 -12.52
C LYS A 72 -11.95 2.84 -12.64
N LEU A 73 -12.54 2.19 -11.63
CA LEU A 73 -13.98 1.91 -11.61
C LEU A 73 -14.84 3.18 -11.63
N ILE A 74 -14.43 4.25 -10.95
CA ILE A 74 -15.13 5.54 -10.96
C ILE A 74 -15.05 6.19 -12.35
N GLU A 75 -13.89 6.12 -13.00
CA GLU A 75 -13.67 6.66 -14.35
C GLU A 75 -14.54 5.91 -15.38
N ASP A 76 -14.51 4.58 -15.34
CA ASP A 76 -15.31 3.73 -16.23
C ASP A 76 -16.82 3.93 -16.01
N GLY A 77 -17.26 4.03 -14.75
CA GLY A 77 -18.66 4.31 -14.41
C GLY A 77 -19.13 5.70 -14.88
N ARG A 78 -18.24 6.71 -14.90
CA ARG A 78 -18.55 8.04 -15.44
C ARG A 78 -18.63 8.04 -16.97
N SER A 79 -17.83 7.22 -17.64
CA SER A 79 -17.88 7.08 -19.10
C SER A 79 -19.16 6.44 -19.62
N ILE A 80 -19.96 5.80 -18.76
CA ILE A 80 -21.23 5.16 -19.13
C ILE A 80 -22.42 6.14 -19.02
N ILE A 81 -22.27 7.26 -18.30
CA ILE A 81 -23.37 8.20 -17.98
C ILE A 81 -23.35 9.44 -18.90
N ILE A 82 -22.39 9.52 -19.85
CA ILE A 82 -22.29 10.56 -20.88
C ILE A 82 -22.43 9.87 -22.24
#